data_AF-A0A7V8XXL8-F1
#
_entry.id   AF-A0A7V8XXL8-F1
#
_cell.length_a   1.000
_cell.length_b   1.000
_cell.length_c   1.000
_cell.angle_alpha   90.00
_cell.angle_beta   90.00
_cell.angle_gamma   90.00
#
_symmetry.space_group_name_H-M   'P 1'
#
loop_
_entity.id
_entity.type
_entity.pdbx_description
1 polymer ?
#
loop_
_entity_poly.entity_id
_entity_poly.type
_entity_poly.pdbx_seq_one_letter_code
_entity_poly.pdbx_strand_id
1 'polypeptide(L)'
;MKTSWAVILCKFTDGDDEPFSKTYYQDLFTPSESGSNWDMIRYFRDYSHGSLDLTESRVFGWYSLDKSVADYNALGQSARDHLVNWARAAAAANGVDLTPFHSTVVCTNRWHDIGASPSLSGVIAQGPNTPIPRLLSHEMCHVYGLQHSRIHGSDIDYMDPWDTMSAASVYSATDGQFMLIGPGLNAANMRSRDWLDESRVWKPDGASNLDETFTLRTLVRRDLPGFLAAEMPGPYLVEFRVREGWDGAIPRAAVLIHRFEGGHSYLMPGNLGSSDLIAGDSFGDAEPDPPVVNIFTGFQRLDVLSIDATANEATLRFRRRHAHEIPQAIDPMAVILSGRAYLIWLELHHPHEPNVAEVRAVLRKMSSEERRSTLERAKAFTAYGRVFEEAAAEQR
;
A
#
# COMPACT_ATOMS: atom_id res chain seq x y z
N MET A 1 -5.21 -0.87 -21.20
CA MET A 1 -6.68 -0.94 -21.20
C MET A 1 -7.22 0.43 -21.50
N LYS A 2 -8.12 0.58 -22.48
CA LYS A 2 -8.80 1.87 -22.72
C LYS A 2 -9.91 2.07 -21.70
N THR A 3 -9.89 3.22 -21.05
CA THR A 3 -10.85 3.62 -20.01
C THR A 3 -11.16 5.11 -20.13
N SER A 4 -11.62 5.55 -21.29
CA SER A 4 -12.03 6.94 -21.56
C SER A 4 -13.20 7.38 -20.68
N TRP A 5 -13.17 8.62 -20.19
CA TRP A 5 -14.20 9.21 -19.34
C TRP A 5 -15.01 10.26 -20.11
N ALA A 6 -16.33 10.22 -19.95
CA ALA A 6 -17.22 11.30 -20.36
C ALA A 6 -17.35 12.31 -19.22
N VAL A 7 -16.84 13.53 -19.39
CA VAL A 7 -17.00 14.62 -18.43
C VAL A 7 -18.19 15.47 -18.85
N ILE A 8 -19.27 15.42 -18.08
CA ILE A 8 -20.52 16.14 -18.35
C ILE A 8 -20.58 17.34 -17.40
N LEU A 9 -20.76 18.54 -17.95
CA LEU A 9 -20.92 19.74 -17.15
C LEU A 9 -22.43 20.01 -16.97
N CYS A 10 -22.90 20.29 -15.75
CA CYS A 10 -24.33 20.36 -15.44
C CYS A 10 -24.72 21.59 -14.62
N LYS A 11 -25.80 22.27 -15.02
CA LYS A 11 -26.37 23.40 -14.28
C LYS A 11 -27.63 22.97 -13.54
N PHE A 12 -27.68 23.16 -12.22
CA PHE A 12 -28.93 23.00 -11.46
C PHE A 12 -29.87 24.20 -11.74
N THR A 13 -31.17 24.04 -11.48
CA THR A 13 -32.15 25.13 -11.66
C THR A 13 -31.91 26.35 -10.76
N ASP A 14 -31.09 26.21 -9.71
CA ASP A 14 -30.69 27.29 -8.79
C ASP A 14 -29.64 28.27 -9.38
N GLY A 15 -29.34 28.18 -10.68
CA GLY A 15 -28.71 29.27 -11.44
C GLY A 15 -27.94 28.83 -12.69
N ASP A 16 -27.61 29.82 -13.52
CA ASP A 16 -27.05 29.61 -14.88
C ASP A 16 -25.54 29.95 -14.99
N ASP A 17 -24.84 30.17 -13.87
CA ASP A 17 -23.40 30.43 -13.87
C ASP A 17 -22.56 29.17 -14.21
N GLU A 18 -21.34 29.43 -14.68
CA GLU A 18 -20.34 28.44 -15.09
C GLU A 18 -19.05 28.72 -14.31
N PRO A 19 -18.84 28.08 -13.13
CA PRO A 19 -17.76 28.47 -12.21
C PRO A 19 -16.35 28.40 -12.80
N PHE A 20 -16.15 27.52 -13.78
CA PHE A 20 -15.00 27.54 -14.68
C PHE A 20 -15.46 27.44 -16.14
N SER A 21 -14.64 27.93 -17.06
CA SER A 21 -14.86 27.74 -18.50
C SER A 21 -14.74 26.26 -18.88
N LYS A 22 -15.36 25.86 -20.00
CA LYS A 22 -15.21 24.50 -20.52
C LYS A 22 -13.73 24.10 -20.71
N THR A 23 -12.88 25.05 -21.10
CA THR A 23 -11.43 24.85 -21.30
C THR A 23 -10.73 24.35 -20.03
N TYR A 24 -11.08 24.86 -18.83
CA TYR A 24 -10.52 24.37 -17.57
C TYR A 24 -10.69 22.86 -17.41
N TYR A 25 -11.90 22.37 -17.66
CA TYR A 25 -12.18 20.93 -17.60
C TYR A 25 -11.50 20.15 -18.73
N GLN A 26 -11.27 20.77 -19.89
CA GLN A 26 -10.52 20.14 -20.99
C GLN A 26 -9.04 19.98 -20.63
N ASP A 27 -8.40 21.01 -20.06
CA ASP A 27 -7.03 20.94 -19.56
C ASP A 27 -6.84 20.00 -18.35
N LEU A 28 -7.94 19.61 -17.69
CA LEU A 28 -7.97 18.72 -16.52
C LEU A 28 -8.25 17.25 -16.88
N PHE A 29 -9.03 16.98 -17.94
CA PHE A 29 -9.53 15.64 -18.25
C PHE A 29 -9.26 15.15 -19.69
N THR A 30 -8.68 15.97 -20.57
CA THR A 30 -8.39 15.60 -21.96
C THR A 30 -6.91 15.90 -22.28
N PRO A 31 -6.31 15.28 -23.32
CA PRO A 31 -4.91 15.53 -23.65
C PRO A 31 -4.71 17.03 -23.93
N SER A 32 -4.02 17.71 -23.02
CA SER A 32 -3.97 19.18 -23.03
C SER A 32 -3.08 19.71 -24.15
N GLU A 33 -3.69 20.37 -25.13
CA GLU A 33 -2.99 21.14 -26.17
C GLU A 33 -2.23 22.35 -25.58
N SER A 34 -2.58 22.80 -24.37
CA SER A 34 -1.90 23.89 -23.66
C SER A 34 -0.66 23.45 -22.86
N GLY A 35 -0.44 22.13 -22.72
CA GLY A 35 0.68 21.59 -21.95
C GLY A 35 0.45 21.55 -20.43
N SER A 36 -0.81 21.44 -19.99
CA SER A 36 -1.20 21.20 -18.59
C SER A 36 -0.34 20.09 -17.98
N ASN A 37 0.36 20.39 -16.88
CA ASN A 37 1.24 19.42 -16.23
C ASN A 37 0.51 18.45 -15.29
N TRP A 38 -0.77 18.67 -15.00
CA TRP A 38 -1.48 18.01 -13.89
C TRP A 38 -2.89 17.55 -14.26
N ASP A 39 -3.08 17.13 -15.51
CA ASP A 39 -4.33 16.53 -15.96
C ASP A 39 -4.51 15.09 -15.40
N MET A 40 -5.75 14.59 -15.41
CA MET A 40 -6.10 13.26 -14.90
C MET A 40 -5.62 12.11 -15.79
N ILE A 41 -5.34 12.35 -17.07
CA ILE A 41 -4.74 11.34 -17.97
C ILE A 41 -3.27 11.14 -17.56
N ARG A 42 -2.53 12.21 -17.25
CA ARG A 42 -1.22 12.11 -16.60
C ARG A 42 -1.33 11.34 -15.29
N TYR A 43 -2.27 11.72 -14.40
CA TYR A 43 -2.39 11.07 -13.09
C TYR A 43 -2.53 9.54 -13.24
N PHE A 44 -3.51 9.11 -14.03
CA PHE A 44 -3.74 7.69 -14.25
C PHE A 44 -2.68 7.03 -15.12
N ARG A 45 -2.01 7.73 -16.05
CA ARG A 45 -0.85 7.17 -16.77
C ARG A 45 0.30 6.88 -15.82
N ASP A 46 0.64 7.84 -14.95
CA ASP A 46 1.78 7.77 -14.04
C ASP A 46 1.53 6.66 -12.99
N TYR A 47 0.36 6.66 -12.32
CA TYR A 47 0.02 5.66 -11.29
C TYR A 47 -0.69 4.38 -11.79
N SER A 48 -0.95 4.22 -13.09
CA SER A 48 -1.27 2.91 -13.68
C SER A 48 -0.06 2.22 -14.33
N HIS A 49 1.12 2.84 -14.27
CA HIS A 49 2.28 2.50 -15.10
C HIS A 49 1.93 2.38 -16.61
N GLY A 50 1.01 3.23 -17.10
CA GLY A 50 0.50 3.21 -18.47
C GLY A 50 -0.36 1.99 -18.83
N SER A 51 -0.82 1.20 -17.84
CA SER A 51 -1.78 0.12 -18.07
C SER A 51 -3.20 0.66 -18.33
N LEU A 52 -3.51 1.89 -17.93
CA LEU A 52 -4.72 2.64 -18.32
C LEU A 52 -4.42 3.67 -19.42
N ASP A 53 -5.34 3.78 -20.36
CA ASP A 53 -5.39 4.80 -21.41
C ASP A 53 -6.70 5.59 -21.31
N LEU A 54 -6.57 6.85 -20.88
CA LEU A 54 -7.68 7.81 -20.75
C LEU A 54 -7.66 8.86 -21.89
N THR A 55 -6.81 8.75 -22.92
CA THR A 55 -6.59 9.81 -23.93
C THR A 55 -7.81 10.15 -24.79
N GLU A 56 -8.74 9.21 -24.92
CA GLU A 56 -10.02 9.39 -25.62
C GLU A 56 -11.14 10.00 -24.74
N SER A 57 -10.84 10.39 -23.49
CA SER A 57 -11.78 11.12 -22.63
C SER A 57 -12.21 12.46 -23.24
N ARG A 58 -13.44 12.91 -22.98
CA ARG A 58 -14.02 14.13 -23.60
C ARG A 58 -14.87 14.93 -22.62
N VAL A 59 -14.84 16.25 -22.76
CA VAL A 59 -15.70 17.19 -22.02
C VAL A 59 -16.86 17.62 -22.89
N PHE A 60 -18.08 17.47 -22.37
CA PHE A 60 -19.33 17.85 -23.00
C PHE A 60 -19.80 19.24 -22.54
N GLY A 61 -20.94 19.72 -23.05
CA GLY A 61 -21.43 21.07 -22.74
C GLY A 61 -21.91 21.22 -21.30
N TRP A 62 -22.17 22.47 -20.88
CA TRP A 62 -22.98 22.76 -19.69
C TRP A 62 -24.46 22.52 -20.02
N TYR A 63 -25.02 21.41 -19.57
CA TYR A 63 -26.43 21.07 -19.78
C TYR A 63 -27.27 21.42 -18.55
N SER A 64 -28.42 22.05 -18.76
CA SER A 64 -29.40 22.31 -17.69
C SER A 64 -30.03 21.01 -17.20
N LEU A 65 -30.03 20.82 -15.88
CA LEU A 65 -30.83 19.80 -15.19
C LEU A 65 -32.22 20.38 -14.91
N ASP A 66 -33.24 19.53 -14.88
CA ASP A 66 -34.60 19.87 -14.45
C ASP A 66 -34.77 19.68 -12.92
N LYS A 67 -33.70 19.94 -12.17
CA LYS A 67 -33.55 19.69 -10.72
C LYS A 67 -32.80 20.81 -10.02
N SER A 68 -33.14 21.02 -8.76
CA SER A 68 -32.43 21.88 -7.81
C SER A 68 -31.47 21.09 -6.92
N VAL A 69 -30.60 21.81 -6.21
CA VAL A 69 -29.78 21.29 -5.11
C VAL A 69 -30.66 20.78 -3.95
N ALA A 70 -31.86 21.34 -3.78
CA ALA A 70 -32.84 20.83 -2.82
C ALA A 70 -33.37 19.44 -3.22
N ASP A 71 -33.67 19.22 -4.50
CA ASP A 71 -34.05 17.91 -5.04
C ASP A 71 -32.92 16.88 -4.89
N TYR A 72 -31.67 17.30 -5.11
CA TYR A 72 -30.49 16.46 -4.87
C TYR A 72 -30.40 16.04 -3.39
N ASN A 73 -30.40 17.02 -2.48
CA ASN A 73 -30.26 16.75 -1.03
C ASN A 73 -31.41 15.91 -0.46
N ALA A 74 -32.63 16.01 -1.02
CA ALA A 74 -33.79 15.24 -0.60
C ALA A 74 -33.65 13.72 -0.84
N LEU A 75 -32.72 13.28 -1.68
CA LEU A 75 -32.46 11.85 -1.97
C LEU A 75 -31.55 11.18 -0.92
N GLY A 76 -30.81 11.95 -0.12
CA GLY A 76 -29.89 11.42 0.87
C GLY A 76 -28.84 10.48 0.25
N GLN A 77 -28.79 9.23 0.70
CA GLN A 77 -27.74 8.27 0.31
C GLN A 77 -27.73 7.90 -1.18
N SER A 78 -28.83 8.06 -1.92
CA SER A 78 -28.85 7.77 -3.37
C SER A 78 -28.56 8.99 -4.26
N ALA A 79 -28.31 10.18 -3.68
CA ALA A 79 -28.20 11.43 -4.43
C ALA A 79 -27.14 11.39 -5.55
N ARG A 80 -25.99 10.77 -5.27
CA ARG A 80 -24.87 10.61 -6.24
C ARG A 80 -25.29 9.84 -7.49
N ASP A 81 -25.92 8.68 -7.29
CA ASP A 81 -26.40 7.81 -8.36
C ASP A 81 -27.48 8.50 -9.21
N HIS A 82 -28.38 9.25 -8.56
CA HIS A 82 -29.37 10.05 -9.27
C HIS A 82 -28.75 11.18 -10.09
N LEU A 83 -27.76 11.90 -9.55
CA LEU A 83 -27.07 12.98 -10.27
C LEU A 83 -26.29 12.46 -11.49
N VAL A 84 -25.62 11.31 -11.38
CA VAL A 84 -25.01 10.63 -12.53
C VAL A 84 -26.06 10.28 -13.60
N ASN A 85 -27.22 9.76 -13.21
CA ASN A 85 -28.31 9.47 -14.15
C ASN A 85 -28.92 10.74 -14.77
N TRP A 86 -29.11 11.82 -14.00
CA TRP A 86 -29.60 13.11 -14.51
C TRP A 86 -28.65 13.73 -15.53
N ALA A 87 -27.34 13.74 -15.24
CA ALA A 87 -26.33 14.24 -16.17
C ALA A 87 -26.26 13.42 -17.46
N ARG A 88 -26.32 12.09 -17.36
CA ARG A 88 -26.37 11.19 -18.53
C ARG A 88 -27.61 11.44 -19.38
N ALA A 89 -28.79 11.61 -18.75
CA ALA A 89 -30.03 11.94 -19.45
C ALA A 89 -29.96 13.31 -20.14
N ALA A 90 -29.41 14.34 -19.46
CA ALA A 90 -29.25 15.67 -20.02
C ALA A 90 -28.29 15.69 -21.22
N ALA A 91 -27.18 14.96 -21.16
CA ALA A 91 -26.24 14.81 -22.27
C ALA A 91 -26.87 14.06 -23.46
N ALA A 92 -27.59 12.96 -23.20
CA ALA A 92 -28.29 12.20 -24.24
C ALA A 92 -29.41 13.02 -24.91
N ALA A 93 -30.15 13.84 -24.15
CA ALA A 93 -31.13 14.78 -24.68
C ALA A 93 -30.51 15.88 -25.56
N ASN A 94 -29.22 16.17 -25.37
CA ASN A 94 -28.41 17.06 -26.21
C ASN A 94 -27.62 16.31 -27.31
N GLY A 95 -27.98 15.05 -27.60
CA GLY A 95 -27.42 14.27 -28.71
C GLY A 95 -26.02 13.68 -28.46
N VAL A 96 -25.55 13.62 -27.20
CA VAL A 96 -24.28 12.99 -26.86
C VAL A 96 -24.46 11.47 -26.76
N ASP A 97 -23.73 10.72 -27.59
CA ASP A 97 -23.52 9.29 -27.36
C ASP A 97 -22.46 9.08 -26.27
N LEU A 98 -22.87 8.42 -25.18
CA LEU A 98 -22.01 8.08 -24.05
C LEU A 98 -21.51 6.62 -24.09
N THR A 99 -22.01 5.81 -25.03
CA THR A 99 -21.65 4.39 -25.18
C THR A 99 -20.14 4.13 -25.37
N PRO A 100 -19.34 5.01 -26.01
CA PRO A 100 -17.90 4.81 -26.16
C PRO A 100 -17.05 5.01 -24.89
N PHE A 101 -17.65 5.44 -23.77
CA PHE A 101 -16.93 5.81 -22.56
C PHE A 101 -17.08 4.77 -21.44
N HIS A 102 -15.99 4.51 -20.73
CA HIS A 102 -15.91 3.56 -19.63
C HIS A 102 -16.60 4.06 -18.35
N SER A 103 -16.60 5.38 -18.15
CA SER A 103 -17.11 6.02 -16.93
C SER A 103 -17.52 7.48 -17.18
N THR A 104 -18.15 8.11 -16.17
CA THR A 104 -18.67 9.48 -16.25
C THR A 104 -18.20 10.33 -15.07
N VAL A 105 -17.63 11.51 -15.33
CA VAL A 105 -17.53 12.57 -14.31
C VAL A 105 -18.64 13.58 -14.54
N VAL A 106 -19.37 13.95 -13.50
CA VAL A 106 -20.35 15.04 -13.52
C VAL A 106 -19.78 16.21 -12.74
N CYS A 107 -19.55 17.34 -13.42
CA CYS A 107 -19.12 18.58 -12.77
C CYS A 107 -20.29 19.58 -12.77
N THR A 108 -20.70 20.07 -11.60
CA THR A 108 -21.87 20.96 -11.51
C THR A 108 -21.52 22.40 -11.11
N ASN A 109 -22.46 23.32 -11.33
CA ASN A 109 -22.31 24.73 -10.96
C ASN A 109 -22.74 25.09 -9.52
N ARG A 110 -23.16 24.13 -8.71
CA ARG A 110 -23.71 24.39 -7.37
C ARG A 110 -23.16 23.44 -6.32
N TRP A 111 -23.03 23.94 -5.09
CA TRP A 111 -22.45 23.19 -3.99
C TRP A 111 -23.29 21.94 -3.63
N HIS A 112 -22.62 20.81 -3.57
CA HIS A 112 -23.06 19.53 -3.01
C HIS A 112 -21.82 18.76 -2.53
N ASP A 113 -21.96 17.49 -2.13
CA ASP A 113 -20.82 16.64 -1.80
C ASP A 113 -20.07 16.15 -3.06
N ILE A 114 -18.75 15.98 -2.95
CA ILE A 114 -17.95 15.24 -3.94
C ILE A 114 -18.02 13.75 -3.62
N GLY A 115 -18.01 12.90 -4.66
CA GLY A 115 -18.16 11.47 -4.45
C GLY A 115 -18.18 10.60 -5.70
N ALA A 116 -17.65 9.39 -5.57
CA ALA A 116 -17.89 8.30 -6.50
C ALA A 116 -19.32 7.75 -6.39
N SER A 117 -19.80 7.20 -7.50
CA SER A 117 -20.95 6.31 -7.67
C SER A 117 -20.45 5.03 -8.36
N PRO A 118 -19.85 4.08 -7.60
CA PRO A 118 -19.26 2.87 -8.19
C PRO A 118 -20.31 1.96 -8.85
N SER A 119 -21.53 1.96 -8.30
CA SER A 119 -22.73 1.31 -8.82
C SER A 119 -23.07 1.65 -10.28
N LEU A 120 -22.76 2.89 -10.71
CA LEU A 120 -23.06 3.38 -12.05
C LEU A 120 -21.81 3.65 -12.91
N SER A 121 -20.61 3.34 -12.41
CA SER A 121 -19.34 3.82 -12.98
C SER A 121 -19.35 5.33 -13.19
N GLY A 122 -19.26 6.11 -12.11
CA GLY A 122 -19.09 7.56 -12.22
C GLY A 122 -18.62 8.27 -10.96
N VAL A 123 -18.40 9.57 -11.11
CA VAL A 123 -17.94 10.53 -10.08
C VAL A 123 -18.76 11.81 -10.19
N ILE A 124 -19.06 12.46 -9.07
CA ILE A 124 -19.66 13.80 -9.01
C ILE A 124 -18.70 14.80 -8.38
N ALA A 125 -18.67 16.03 -8.89
CA ALA A 125 -17.87 17.15 -8.42
C ALA A 125 -18.62 18.48 -8.62
N GLN A 126 -18.24 19.53 -7.89
CA GLN A 126 -18.96 20.81 -7.87
C GLN A 126 -18.07 22.04 -7.82
N GLY A 127 -18.55 23.09 -8.49
CA GLY A 127 -18.12 24.46 -8.29
C GLY A 127 -16.61 24.67 -8.54
N PRO A 128 -16.01 25.67 -7.87
CA PRO A 128 -14.58 25.90 -7.97
C PRO A 128 -13.75 24.92 -7.12
N ASN A 129 -14.35 24.29 -6.09
CA ASN A 129 -13.59 23.74 -4.95
C ASN A 129 -13.29 22.24 -5.03
N THR A 130 -13.96 21.47 -5.89
CA THR A 130 -13.78 20.01 -5.95
C THR A 130 -13.40 19.40 -7.31
N PRO A 131 -13.54 20.03 -8.49
CA PRO A 131 -12.94 19.51 -9.72
C PRO A 131 -11.45 19.88 -9.76
N ILE A 132 -10.69 19.34 -8.80
CA ILE A 132 -9.25 19.57 -8.61
C ILE A 132 -8.54 18.21 -8.51
N PRO A 133 -7.32 18.04 -9.06
CA PRO A 133 -6.66 16.74 -9.16
C PRO A 133 -6.61 15.93 -7.87
N ARG A 134 -6.29 16.54 -6.72
CA ARG A 134 -6.23 15.83 -5.42
C ARG A 134 -7.51 15.05 -5.06
N LEU A 135 -8.69 15.63 -5.34
CA LEU A 135 -9.96 15.01 -5.00
C LEU A 135 -10.50 14.17 -6.15
N LEU A 136 -10.22 14.55 -7.40
CA LEU A 136 -10.60 13.76 -8.57
C LEU A 136 -9.82 12.45 -8.65
N SER A 137 -8.53 12.42 -8.30
CA SER A 137 -7.77 11.16 -8.21
C SER A 137 -8.42 10.19 -7.23
N HIS A 138 -8.81 10.67 -6.05
CA HIS A 138 -9.50 9.90 -5.03
C HIS A 138 -10.80 9.25 -5.54
N GLU A 139 -11.75 10.06 -6.01
CA GLU A 139 -13.06 9.56 -6.43
C GLU A 139 -12.98 8.70 -7.71
N MET A 140 -12.11 9.05 -8.66
CA MET A 140 -11.91 8.24 -9.86
C MET A 140 -11.27 6.88 -9.53
N CYS A 141 -10.44 6.78 -8.50
CA CYS A 141 -9.90 5.52 -8.01
C CYS A 141 -10.97 4.60 -7.39
N HIS A 142 -12.02 5.15 -6.77
CA HIS A 142 -13.17 4.36 -6.30
C HIS A 142 -13.98 3.71 -7.42
N VAL A 143 -14.05 4.31 -8.62
CA VAL A 143 -14.66 3.65 -9.80
C VAL A 143 -13.83 2.44 -10.24
N TYR A 144 -12.51 2.51 -10.11
CA TYR A 144 -11.63 1.33 -10.25
C TYR A 144 -11.62 0.42 -9.00
N GLY A 145 -12.54 0.62 -8.06
CA GLY A 145 -12.79 -0.25 -6.91
C GLY A 145 -11.78 -0.13 -5.75
N LEU A 146 -10.87 0.84 -5.77
CA LEU A 146 -9.98 1.10 -4.63
C LEU A 146 -10.80 1.56 -3.40
N GLN A 147 -10.30 1.27 -2.20
CA GLN A 147 -10.88 1.71 -0.93
C GLN A 147 -9.94 2.70 -0.23
N HIS A 148 -10.39 3.34 0.85
CA HIS A 148 -9.60 4.33 1.58
C HIS A 148 -8.32 3.72 2.19
N SER A 149 -7.24 4.50 2.25
CA SER A 149 -5.97 4.05 2.84
C SER A 149 -5.87 4.34 4.34
N ARG A 150 -5.16 3.46 5.04
CA ARG A 150 -5.10 3.37 6.51
C ARG A 150 -3.66 3.35 7.01
N ILE A 151 -3.47 3.32 8.32
CA ILE A 151 -2.19 3.02 8.98
C ILE A 151 -2.27 1.69 9.73
N HIS A 152 -1.13 1.03 9.91
CA HIS A 152 -1.05 -0.18 10.73
C HIS A 152 -1.61 0.06 12.15
N GLY A 153 -2.38 -0.91 12.66
CA GLY A 153 -3.03 -0.81 13.97
C GLY A 153 -4.33 0.01 14.01
N SER A 154 -4.85 0.47 12.86
CA SER A 154 -6.11 1.21 12.77
C SER A 154 -6.97 0.76 11.58
N ASP A 155 -8.26 0.55 11.83
CA ASP A 155 -9.31 0.37 10.82
C ASP A 155 -10.03 1.68 10.46
N ILE A 156 -9.54 2.83 10.95
CA ILE A 156 -10.06 4.15 10.58
C ILE A 156 -9.48 4.53 9.22
N ASP A 157 -10.38 4.92 8.31
CA ASP A 157 -10.06 5.36 6.96
C ASP A 157 -9.38 6.74 6.92
N TYR A 158 -8.71 7.03 5.79
CA TYR A 158 -8.06 8.31 5.49
C TYR A 158 -6.89 8.69 6.41
N MET A 159 -6.09 7.70 6.83
CA MET A 159 -4.97 7.89 7.77
C MET A 159 -3.56 7.87 7.13
N ASP A 160 -3.41 7.49 5.87
CA ASP A 160 -2.11 7.52 5.17
C ASP A 160 -1.94 8.85 4.39
N PRO A 161 -1.14 9.81 4.87
CA PRO A 161 -1.00 11.11 4.20
C PRO A 161 -0.18 11.08 2.90
N TRP A 162 0.44 9.93 2.55
CA TRP A 162 1.26 9.76 1.34
C TRP A 162 0.47 9.20 0.14
N ASP A 163 -0.77 8.73 0.35
CA ASP A 163 -1.60 8.10 -0.68
C ASP A 163 -2.91 8.85 -0.91
N THR A 164 -3.31 9.00 -2.19
CA THR A 164 -4.53 9.74 -2.58
C THR A 164 -5.83 9.14 -2.01
N MET A 165 -5.86 7.87 -1.62
CA MET A 165 -7.01 7.22 -0.98
C MET A 165 -7.22 7.67 0.47
N SER A 166 -6.43 8.64 0.96
CA SER A 166 -6.75 9.42 2.16
C SER A 166 -7.35 10.81 1.88
N ALA A 167 -7.78 11.08 0.65
CA ALA A 167 -8.64 12.20 0.22
C ALA A 167 -8.18 13.61 0.61
N ALA A 168 -8.56 14.06 1.81
CA ALA A 168 -8.30 15.39 2.33
C ALA A 168 -7.14 15.43 3.32
N SER A 169 -6.74 14.29 3.88
CA SER A 169 -5.74 14.14 4.95
C SER A 169 -4.31 13.95 4.41
N VAL A 170 -3.98 14.55 3.26
CA VAL A 170 -2.84 14.16 2.42
C VAL A 170 -1.86 15.30 2.12
N TYR A 171 -0.61 14.94 1.80
CA TYR A 171 0.45 15.86 1.39
C TYR A 171 0.24 16.41 -0.05
N SER A 172 -0.74 17.29 -0.22
CA SER A 172 -1.03 17.95 -1.51
C SER A 172 -0.26 19.26 -1.72
N ALA A 173 0.32 19.44 -2.90
CA ALA A 173 1.01 20.67 -3.30
C ALA A 173 0.06 21.70 -3.90
N THR A 174 0.37 22.99 -3.76
CA THR A 174 -0.38 24.07 -4.40
C THR A 174 -0.01 24.21 -5.88
N ASP A 175 -1.01 24.32 -6.75
CA ASP A 175 -0.82 24.54 -8.19
C ASP A 175 -1.54 25.83 -8.66
N GLY A 176 -0.95 26.51 -9.65
CA GLY A 176 -1.45 27.78 -10.17
C GLY A 176 -2.67 27.68 -11.08
N GLN A 177 -2.98 26.49 -11.62
CA GLN A 177 -4.12 26.24 -12.50
C GLN A 177 -5.24 25.49 -11.77
N PHE A 178 -4.91 24.43 -11.02
CA PHE A 178 -5.90 23.55 -10.38
C PHE A 178 -5.92 23.61 -8.85
N MET A 179 -5.31 24.62 -8.24
CA MET A 179 -5.24 24.87 -6.79
C MET A 179 -4.48 23.83 -5.96
N LEU A 180 -4.83 22.54 -6.02
CA LEU A 180 -4.20 21.47 -5.24
C LEU A 180 -4.01 20.18 -6.04
N ILE A 181 -2.79 19.65 -6.03
CA ILE A 181 -2.37 18.43 -6.72
C ILE A 181 -1.77 17.41 -5.74
N GLY A 182 -1.97 16.12 -6.04
CA GLY A 182 -1.31 15.02 -5.35
C GLY A 182 -1.72 14.80 -3.88
N PRO A 183 -1.09 13.83 -3.19
CA PRO A 183 -0.02 12.97 -3.66
C PRO A 183 -0.52 11.85 -4.61
N GLY A 184 0.39 11.01 -5.05
CA GLY A 184 0.11 9.81 -5.83
C GLY A 184 -0.63 8.68 -5.09
N LEU A 185 -0.83 7.57 -5.79
CA LEU A 185 -1.13 6.27 -5.17
C LEU A 185 0.15 5.62 -4.60
N ASN A 186 -0.02 4.72 -3.64
CA ASN A 186 0.98 3.75 -3.20
C ASN A 186 0.94 2.47 -4.05
N ALA A 187 2.05 1.75 -4.04
CA ALA A 187 2.29 0.52 -4.80
C ALA A 187 1.32 -0.60 -4.41
N ALA A 188 0.84 -0.64 -3.16
CA ALA A 188 -0.12 -1.65 -2.69
C ALA A 188 -1.50 -1.48 -3.34
N ASN A 189 -2.00 -0.24 -3.37
CA ASN A 189 -3.20 0.13 -4.11
C ASN A 189 -3.01 -0.16 -5.62
N MET A 190 -1.88 0.22 -6.21
CA MET A 190 -1.57 -0.03 -7.62
C MET A 190 -1.54 -1.53 -7.97
N ARG A 191 -0.79 -2.35 -7.22
CA ARG A 191 -0.75 -3.80 -7.44
C ARG A 191 -2.14 -4.42 -7.30
N SER A 192 -2.98 -3.94 -6.37
CA SER A 192 -4.33 -4.48 -6.18
C SER A 192 -5.23 -4.36 -7.44
N ARG A 193 -4.85 -3.54 -8.43
CA ARG A 193 -5.54 -3.28 -9.70
C ARG A 193 -4.79 -3.80 -10.94
N ASP A 194 -3.73 -4.60 -10.74
CA ASP A 194 -2.78 -4.99 -11.79
C ASP A 194 -2.09 -3.80 -12.49
N TRP A 195 -1.96 -2.66 -11.78
CA TRP A 195 -1.37 -1.42 -12.29
C TRP A 195 0.12 -1.27 -11.99
N LEU A 196 0.64 -2.04 -11.03
CA LEU A 196 2.07 -2.03 -10.74
C LEU A 196 2.81 -2.85 -11.81
N ASP A 197 3.85 -2.28 -12.41
CA ASP A 197 4.66 -2.96 -13.43
C ASP A 197 5.51 -4.05 -12.78
N GLU A 198 4.97 -5.27 -12.71
CA GLU A 198 5.59 -6.44 -12.07
C GLU A 198 6.98 -6.79 -12.64
N SER A 199 7.30 -6.39 -13.88
CA SER A 199 8.65 -6.55 -14.45
C SER A 199 9.69 -5.60 -13.82
N ARG A 200 9.22 -4.59 -13.08
CA ARG A 200 9.98 -3.56 -12.39
C ARG A 200 9.91 -3.69 -10.87
N VAL A 201 9.34 -4.76 -10.32
CA VAL A 201 9.31 -5.02 -8.87
C VAL A 201 10.45 -5.96 -8.49
N TRP A 202 11.33 -5.53 -7.58
CA TRP A 202 12.32 -6.45 -6.98
C TRP A 202 11.60 -7.47 -6.10
N LYS A 203 12.00 -8.73 -6.20
CA LYS A 203 11.49 -9.81 -5.34
C LYS A 203 12.68 -10.63 -4.84
N PRO A 204 12.69 -11.05 -3.57
CA PRO A 204 13.72 -11.97 -3.10
C PRO A 204 13.62 -13.27 -3.89
N ASP A 205 14.77 -13.89 -4.14
CA ASP A 205 14.81 -15.21 -4.76
C ASP A 205 14.19 -16.29 -3.84
N GLY A 206 14.22 -17.55 -4.29
CA GLY A 206 13.74 -18.69 -3.51
C GLY A 206 14.70 -19.16 -2.39
N ALA A 207 15.82 -18.48 -2.13
CA ALA A 207 16.85 -19.01 -1.25
C ALA A 207 16.45 -18.95 0.23
N SER A 208 16.65 -20.07 0.94
CA SER A 208 16.32 -20.21 2.36
C SER A 208 17.09 -19.22 3.26
N ASN A 209 18.24 -18.75 2.79
CA ASN A 209 19.01 -17.65 3.37
C ASN A 209 19.35 -16.66 2.25
N LEU A 210 19.06 -15.38 2.47
CA LEU A 210 19.29 -14.29 1.51
C LEU A 210 19.85 -13.07 2.25
N ASP A 211 20.81 -12.38 1.64
CA ASP A 211 21.40 -11.12 2.10
C ASP A 211 21.78 -10.31 0.87
N GLU A 212 20.81 -9.55 0.34
CA GLU A 212 20.88 -8.88 -0.95
C GLU A 212 20.77 -7.37 -0.78
N THR A 213 21.50 -6.62 -1.61
CA THR A 213 21.42 -5.16 -1.69
C THR A 213 20.96 -4.76 -3.09
N PHE A 214 19.91 -3.94 -3.18
CA PHE A 214 19.29 -3.50 -4.43
C PHE A 214 18.90 -2.02 -4.35
N THR A 215 18.65 -1.39 -5.50
CA THR A 215 18.27 0.02 -5.59
C THR A 215 16.86 0.16 -6.15
N LEU A 216 16.02 0.90 -5.43
CA LEU A 216 14.74 1.41 -5.94
C LEU A 216 14.96 2.77 -6.62
N ARG A 217 14.38 2.92 -7.81
CA ARG A 217 13.91 4.19 -8.35
C ARG A 217 12.62 4.59 -7.66
N THR A 218 12.31 5.87 -7.72
CA THR A 218 11.02 6.38 -7.22
C THR A 218 9.86 5.81 -8.01
N LEU A 219 8.75 5.47 -7.34
CA LEU A 219 7.65 4.63 -7.85
C LEU A 219 7.23 4.89 -9.31
N VAL A 220 7.05 6.15 -9.72
CA VAL A 220 6.55 6.53 -11.06
C VAL A 220 7.63 6.85 -12.10
N ARG A 221 8.93 6.83 -11.77
CA ARG A 221 10.04 7.17 -12.69
C ARG A 221 10.42 6.00 -13.61
N ARG A 222 9.44 5.58 -14.42
CA ARG A 222 9.55 4.48 -15.39
C ARG A 222 10.59 4.73 -16.48
N ASP A 223 10.91 6.01 -16.72
CA ASP A 223 11.97 6.50 -17.62
C ASP A 223 13.38 6.10 -17.17
N LEU A 224 13.60 5.91 -15.86
CA LEU A 224 14.87 5.45 -15.31
C LEU A 224 14.93 3.91 -15.29
N PRO A 225 16.11 3.29 -15.45
CA PRO A 225 16.30 1.86 -15.29
C PRO A 225 16.42 1.45 -13.80
N GLY A 226 16.06 0.20 -13.49
CA GLY A 226 16.06 -0.35 -12.12
C GLY A 226 14.65 -0.64 -11.60
N PHE A 227 14.53 -1.08 -10.36
CA PHE A 227 13.23 -1.42 -9.76
C PHE A 227 12.46 -0.17 -9.35
N LEU A 228 11.13 -0.22 -9.38
CA LEU A 228 10.23 0.89 -8.98
C LEU A 228 9.56 0.64 -7.62
N ALA A 229 9.48 -0.64 -7.23
CA ALA A 229 9.05 -1.09 -5.91
C ALA A 229 9.79 -2.40 -5.57
N ALA A 230 9.70 -2.85 -4.33
CA ALA A 230 10.15 -4.16 -3.88
C ALA A 230 9.03 -4.91 -3.14
N GLU A 231 9.06 -6.23 -3.19
CA GLU A 231 8.13 -7.12 -2.49
C GLU A 231 8.85 -7.84 -1.34
N MET A 232 8.29 -7.76 -0.13
CA MET A 232 8.74 -8.56 1.02
C MET A 232 7.68 -9.61 1.40
N PRO A 233 8.09 -10.84 1.80
CA PRO A 233 7.16 -11.85 2.31
C PRO A 233 6.45 -11.45 3.61
N GLY A 234 5.26 -10.86 3.50
CA GLY A 234 4.30 -10.61 4.60
C GLY A 234 3.89 -9.05 5.03
N PRO A 235 2.67 -9.22 4.28
CA PRO A 235 2.56 -9.27 2.79
C PRO A 235 2.53 -7.88 2.15
N TYR A 236 3.66 -7.53 1.54
CA TYR A 236 4.25 -6.22 1.79
C TYR A 236 4.92 -5.68 0.53
N LEU A 237 4.63 -4.42 0.20
CA LEU A 237 5.35 -3.67 -0.83
C LEU A 237 6.14 -2.52 -0.21
N VAL A 238 7.29 -2.26 -0.81
CA VAL A 238 8.23 -1.20 -0.44
C VAL A 238 8.35 -0.26 -1.64
N GLU A 239 8.15 1.03 -1.43
CA GLU A 239 8.25 2.06 -2.46
C GLU A 239 9.20 3.18 -2.04
N PHE A 240 9.78 3.86 -3.02
CA PHE A 240 10.58 5.06 -2.78
C PHE A 240 9.89 6.29 -3.39
N ARG A 241 9.88 7.41 -2.65
CA ARG A 241 9.26 8.68 -3.08
C ARG A 241 10.18 9.87 -2.80
N VAL A 242 10.07 10.91 -3.62
CA VAL A 242 10.80 12.18 -3.53
C VAL A 242 9.86 13.35 -3.79
N ARG A 243 10.29 14.57 -3.47
CA ARG A 243 9.54 15.83 -3.71
C ARG A 243 9.53 16.23 -5.19
N GLU A 244 9.02 15.36 -6.05
CA GLU A 244 8.87 15.58 -7.50
C GLU A 244 7.46 15.18 -7.96
N GLY A 245 7.04 15.73 -9.10
CA GLY A 245 5.76 15.37 -9.72
C GLY A 245 4.58 15.63 -8.77
N TRP A 246 3.67 14.66 -8.71
CA TRP A 246 2.50 14.68 -7.83
C TRP A 246 2.86 14.72 -6.34
N ASP A 247 4.05 14.24 -5.97
CA ASP A 247 4.48 14.11 -4.58
C ASP A 247 5.28 15.35 -4.09
N GLY A 248 5.21 16.47 -4.80
CA GLY A 248 5.97 17.69 -4.50
C GLY A 248 5.81 18.27 -3.08
N ALA A 249 4.75 17.92 -2.35
CA ALA A 249 4.49 18.38 -0.98
C ALA A 249 4.77 17.37 0.14
N ILE A 250 5.23 16.15 -0.16
CA ILE A 250 5.60 15.17 0.87
C ILE A 250 6.69 15.75 1.81
N PRO A 251 6.82 15.33 3.07
CA PRO A 251 7.71 15.98 4.04
C PRO A 251 9.21 15.84 3.72
N ARG A 252 9.61 14.77 3.02
CA ARG A 252 10.98 14.47 2.58
C ARG A 252 10.98 13.33 1.57
N ALA A 253 12.14 13.07 0.95
CA ALA A 253 12.36 11.78 0.30
C ALA A 253 12.39 10.68 1.37
N ALA A 254 11.66 9.59 1.13
CA ALA A 254 11.45 8.51 2.09
C ALA A 254 11.16 7.18 1.39
N VAL A 255 11.48 6.08 2.07
CA VAL A 255 11.04 4.74 1.71
C VAL A 255 9.80 4.42 2.54
N LEU A 256 8.70 4.09 1.88
CA LEU A 256 7.44 3.71 2.52
C LEU A 256 7.21 2.21 2.36
N ILE A 257 6.43 1.64 3.28
CA ILE A 257 6.07 0.22 3.27
C ILE A 257 4.57 0.09 3.50
N HIS A 258 3.91 -0.65 2.62
CA HIS A 258 2.46 -0.86 2.67
C HIS A 258 2.12 -2.35 2.62
N ARG A 259 1.13 -2.75 3.42
CA ARG A 259 0.43 -4.03 3.27
C ARG A 259 -0.92 -3.81 2.59
N PHE A 260 -1.46 -4.82 1.91
CA PHE A 260 -2.82 -4.79 1.36
C PHE A 260 -3.68 -5.89 1.98
N GLU A 261 -4.81 -5.52 2.60
CA GLU A 261 -5.69 -6.46 3.30
C GLU A 261 -7.15 -5.95 3.27
N GLY A 262 -8.11 -6.85 3.05
CA GLY A 262 -9.54 -6.52 3.06
C GLY A 262 -10.00 -5.51 1.99
N GLY A 263 -9.16 -5.20 1.00
CA GLY A 263 -9.40 -4.16 -0.01
C GLY A 263 -8.76 -2.79 0.30
N HIS A 264 -8.12 -2.64 1.46
CA HIS A 264 -7.46 -1.41 1.91
C HIS A 264 -5.93 -1.59 1.91
N SER A 265 -5.18 -0.51 1.63
CA SER A 265 -3.76 -0.45 1.99
C SER A 265 -3.59 0.07 3.43
N TYR A 266 -2.54 -0.40 4.11
CA TYR A 266 -2.13 0.12 5.41
C TYR A 266 -0.65 0.48 5.34
N LEU A 267 -0.33 1.75 5.60
CA LEU A 267 1.04 2.24 5.79
C LEU A 267 1.64 1.64 7.07
N MET A 268 2.83 1.04 6.95
CA MET A 268 3.50 0.29 8.01
C MET A 268 4.59 1.13 8.69
N PRO A 269 4.66 1.18 10.03
CA PRO A 269 5.80 1.76 10.74
C PRO A 269 7.00 0.81 10.67
N GLY A 270 8.20 1.40 10.54
CA GLY A 270 9.47 0.72 10.76
C GLY A 270 9.78 0.53 12.25
N ASN A 271 10.91 -0.10 12.53
CA ASN A 271 11.34 -0.51 13.87
C ASN A 271 11.60 0.64 14.86
N LEU A 272 11.67 1.89 14.39
CA LEU A 272 11.76 3.10 15.23
C LEU A 272 10.44 3.87 15.34
N GLY A 273 9.32 3.28 14.88
CA GLY A 273 7.97 3.86 14.94
C GLY A 273 7.65 4.91 13.87
N SER A 274 8.65 5.38 13.11
CA SER A 274 8.44 6.17 11.89
C SER A 274 7.86 5.30 10.77
N SER A 275 6.95 5.84 9.97
CA SER A 275 6.49 5.21 8.70
C SER A 275 7.16 5.80 7.45
N ASP A 276 7.95 6.87 7.59
CA ASP A 276 8.64 7.53 6.48
C ASP A 276 10.16 7.30 6.57
N LEU A 277 10.58 6.09 6.18
CA LEU A 277 11.88 5.53 6.50
C LEU A 277 13.01 6.26 5.75
N ILE A 278 14.04 6.65 6.49
CA ILE A 278 15.25 7.29 5.99
C ILE A 278 16.48 6.38 6.14
N ALA A 279 17.63 6.79 5.61
CA ALA A 279 18.88 6.03 5.74
C ALA A 279 19.23 5.77 7.22
N GLY A 280 19.38 4.49 7.58
CA GLY A 280 19.53 3.99 8.95
C GLY A 280 18.27 3.34 9.55
N ASP A 281 17.09 3.59 8.99
CA ASP A 281 15.84 2.95 9.41
C ASP A 281 15.70 1.51 8.87
N SER A 282 14.72 0.78 9.42
CA SER A 282 14.48 -0.61 9.06
C SER A 282 13.04 -1.06 9.32
N PHE A 283 12.66 -2.18 8.70
CA PHE A 283 11.37 -2.86 8.87
C PHE A 283 11.54 -4.39 8.90
N GLY A 284 10.54 -5.10 9.42
CA GLY A 284 10.67 -6.52 9.76
C GLY A 284 11.39 -6.71 11.08
N ASP A 285 11.99 -7.87 11.30
CA ASP A 285 12.57 -8.26 12.59
C ASP A 285 13.63 -7.27 13.12
N ALA A 286 13.65 -7.11 14.44
CA ALA A 286 14.72 -6.43 15.16
C ALA A 286 16.04 -7.22 15.02
N GLU A 287 17.18 -6.53 15.03
CA GLU A 287 18.48 -7.20 15.09
C GLU A 287 18.61 -7.96 16.43
N PRO A 288 19.19 -9.17 16.44
CA PRO A 288 19.38 -9.94 17.66
C PRO A 288 20.44 -9.28 18.56
N ASP A 289 20.04 -8.91 19.78
CA ASP A 289 20.93 -8.46 20.85
C ASP A 289 20.92 -9.46 22.02
N PRO A 290 22.07 -10.06 22.42
CA PRO A 290 23.34 -10.07 21.69
C PRO A 290 23.21 -10.78 20.32
N PRO A 291 24.20 -10.64 19.40
CA PRO A 291 24.16 -11.21 18.05
C PRO A 291 24.34 -12.75 17.98
N VAL A 292 23.67 -13.48 18.87
CA VAL A 292 23.53 -14.93 18.87
C VAL A 292 22.42 -15.30 17.89
N VAL A 293 22.80 -15.73 16.70
CA VAL A 293 21.83 -16.16 15.67
C VAL A 293 21.02 -17.36 16.16
N ASN A 294 19.72 -17.12 16.39
CA ASN A 294 18.74 -18.17 16.62
C ASN A 294 18.32 -18.78 15.27
N ILE A 295 19.02 -19.83 14.85
CA ILE A 295 18.73 -20.54 13.59
C ILE A 295 17.36 -21.26 13.56
N PHE A 296 16.73 -21.49 14.71
CA PHE A 296 15.41 -22.16 14.80
C PHE A 296 14.24 -21.18 14.80
N THR A 297 14.51 -19.87 14.76
CA THR A 297 13.51 -18.85 14.40
C THR A 297 13.84 -18.29 13.04
N GLY A 298 12.79 -18.02 12.26
CA GLY A 298 12.91 -17.19 11.07
C GLY A 298 13.46 -15.81 11.42
N PHE A 299 13.94 -15.12 10.39
CA PHE A 299 14.31 -13.72 10.44
C PHE A 299 14.09 -13.12 9.07
N GLN A 300 13.45 -11.96 9.00
CA GLN A 300 13.28 -11.18 7.80
C GLN A 300 13.34 -9.70 8.11
N ARG A 301 14.27 -8.99 7.48
CA ARG A 301 14.54 -7.59 7.76
C ARG A 301 14.90 -6.83 6.49
N LEU A 302 14.39 -5.60 6.39
CA LEU A 302 14.81 -4.61 5.41
C LEU A 302 15.53 -3.48 6.13
N ASP A 303 16.69 -3.07 5.66
CA ASP A 303 17.43 -1.89 6.12
C ASP A 303 17.53 -0.87 4.98
N VAL A 304 17.26 0.42 5.27
CA VAL A 304 17.46 1.52 4.33
C VAL A 304 18.91 1.99 4.44
N LEU A 305 19.75 1.68 3.44
CA LEU A 305 21.18 1.98 3.51
C LEU A 305 21.49 3.44 3.15
N SER A 306 20.86 3.96 2.09
CA SER A 306 21.07 5.32 1.60
C SER A 306 19.92 5.81 0.75
N ILE A 307 19.69 7.13 0.74
CA ILE A 307 18.74 7.82 -0.14
C ILE A 307 19.49 8.94 -0.86
N ASP A 308 19.47 8.93 -2.19
CA ASP A 308 19.83 10.07 -3.03
C ASP A 308 18.58 10.55 -3.77
N ALA A 309 17.95 11.57 -3.20
CA ALA A 309 16.77 12.20 -3.78
C ALA A 309 17.06 12.88 -5.13
N THR A 310 18.30 13.30 -5.40
CA THR A 310 18.70 13.96 -6.65
C THR A 310 18.85 12.93 -7.77
N ALA A 311 19.47 11.79 -7.48
CA ALA A 311 19.56 10.67 -8.41
C ALA A 311 18.23 9.91 -8.60
N ASN A 312 17.20 10.21 -7.80
CA ASN A 312 15.97 9.43 -7.68
C ASN A 312 16.30 7.95 -7.33
N GLU A 313 17.17 7.73 -6.34
CA GLU A 313 17.61 6.40 -5.87
C GLU A 313 17.46 6.22 -4.35
N ALA A 314 17.01 5.03 -3.94
CA ALA A 314 17.17 4.53 -2.57
C ALA A 314 17.78 3.14 -2.60
N THR A 315 18.88 2.95 -1.87
CA THR A 315 19.57 1.66 -1.76
C THR A 315 19.11 0.95 -0.50
N LEU A 316 18.61 -0.26 -0.69
CA LEU A 316 18.01 -1.10 0.35
C LEU A 316 18.79 -2.40 0.49
N ARG A 317 18.78 -2.97 1.70
CA ARG A 317 19.29 -4.31 1.98
C ARG A 317 18.18 -5.17 2.54
N PHE A 318 17.91 -6.30 1.92
CA PHE A 318 16.97 -7.30 2.42
C PHE A 318 17.72 -8.53 2.92
N ARG A 319 17.42 -8.93 4.15
CA ARG A 319 18.02 -10.09 4.82
C ARG A 319 16.92 -11.06 5.23
N ARG A 320 17.03 -12.32 4.84
CA ARG A 320 16.12 -13.41 5.23
C ARG A 320 16.91 -14.63 5.67
N ARG A 321 16.45 -15.28 6.73
CA ARG A 321 16.89 -16.61 7.19
C ARG A 321 15.65 -17.41 7.55
N HIS A 322 15.42 -18.55 6.92
CA HIS A 322 14.35 -19.45 7.32
C HIS A 322 14.68 -20.09 8.68
N ALA A 323 13.64 -20.45 9.45
CA ALA A 323 13.82 -21.33 10.59
C ALA A 323 14.36 -22.68 10.07
N HIS A 324 15.47 -23.15 10.64
CA HIS A 324 15.96 -24.50 10.37
C HIS A 324 14.95 -25.49 10.96
N GLU A 325 14.17 -26.15 10.09
CA GLU A 325 13.24 -27.19 10.49
C GLU A 325 14.01 -28.35 11.12
N ILE A 326 13.85 -28.54 12.43
CA ILE A 326 14.26 -29.78 13.08
C ILE A 326 13.30 -30.86 12.58
N PRO A 327 13.74 -31.90 11.86
CA PRO A 327 12.85 -32.95 11.39
C PRO A 327 12.24 -33.65 12.61
N GLN A 328 10.93 -33.47 12.83
CA GLN A 328 10.22 -34.20 13.86
C GLN A 328 10.14 -35.67 13.43
N ALA A 329 11.12 -36.46 13.87
CA ALA A 329 10.98 -37.90 13.95
C ALA A 329 9.84 -38.18 14.94
N ILE A 330 8.63 -38.35 14.40
CA ILE A 330 7.47 -38.81 15.17
C ILE A 330 7.85 -40.19 15.71
N ASP A 331 8.00 -40.29 17.03
CA ASP A 331 8.18 -41.58 17.69
C ASP A 331 6.94 -42.45 17.37
N PRO A 332 7.11 -43.63 16.72
CA PRO A 332 5.99 -44.52 16.45
C PRO A 332 5.20 -44.89 17.72
N MET A 333 5.86 -44.92 18.88
CA MET A 333 5.22 -45.21 20.16
C MET A 333 4.29 -44.07 20.61
N ALA A 334 4.54 -42.82 20.21
CA ALA A 334 3.65 -41.69 20.47
C ALA A 334 2.35 -41.75 19.65
N VAL A 335 2.35 -42.49 18.53
CA VAL A 335 1.16 -42.73 17.68
C VAL A 335 0.39 -43.97 18.14
N ILE A 336 1.10 -44.97 18.67
CA ILE A 336 0.53 -46.28 19.07
C ILE A 336 0.00 -46.28 20.52
N LEU A 337 0.66 -45.56 21.44
CA LEU A 337 0.30 -45.55 22.85
C LEU A 337 -0.58 -44.34 23.20
N SER A 338 -1.53 -44.52 24.12
CA SER A 338 -2.21 -43.39 24.75
C SER A 338 -1.22 -42.54 25.54
N GLY A 339 -1.42 -41.22 25.63
CA GLY A 339 -0.40 -40.29 26.18
C GLY A 339 0.16 -40.68 27.57
N ARG A 340 -0.67 -41.26 28.46
CA ARG A 340 -0.19 -41.78 29.76
C ARG A 340 0.69 -43.03 29.62
N ALA A 341 0.36 -43.94 28.72
CA ALA A 341 1.18 -45.12 28.45
C ALA A 341 2.47 -44.75 27.70
N TYR A 342 2.41 -43.76 26.79
CA TYR A 342 3.59 -43.21 26.13
C TYR A 342 4.56 -42.58 27.12
N LEU A 343 4.08 -41.75 28.06
CA LEU A 343 4.94 -41.16 29.10
C LEU A 343 5.62 -42.23 29.97
N ILE A 344 4.89 -43.26 30.42
CA ILE A 344 5.47 -44.36 31.21
C ILE A 344 6.53 -45.12 30.39
N TRP A 345 6.26 -45.37 29.09
CA TRP A 345 7.23 -46.01 28.20
C TRP A 345 8.48 -45.14 28.00
N LEU A 346 8.30 -43.83 27.81
CA LEU A 346 9.37 -42.86 27.65
C LEU A 346 10.25 -42.80 28.91
N GLU A 347 9.68 -42.71 30.11
CA GLU A 347 10.45 -42.66 31.37
C GLU A 347 11.23 -43.97 31.63
N LEU A 348 10.72 -45.12 31.18
CA LEU A 348 11.40 -46.41 31.31
C LEU A 348 12.58 -46.60 30.33
N HIS A 349 12.58 -45.89 29.19
CA HIS A 349 13.60 -46.03 28.15
C HIS A 349 14.52 -44.80 27.99
N HIS A 350 14.08 -43.63 28.46
CA HIS A 350 14.78 -42.35 28.38
C HIS A 350 14.64 -41.58 29.71
N PRO A 351 15.30 -42.04 30.80
CA PRO A 351 15.26 -41.36 32.09
C PRO A 351 15.80 -39.93 32.01
N HIS A 352 15.25 -39.03 32.83
CA HIS A 352 15.31 -37.56 32.71
C HIS A 352 16.70 -36.87 32.79
N GLU A 353 17.82 -37.60 32.83
CA GLU A 353 19.17 -37.03 32.77
C GLU A 353 19.80 -37.25 31.38
N PRO A 354 20.02 -36.18 30.57
CA PRO A 354 20.58 -36.31 29.24
C PRO A 354 22.00 -36.89 29.23
N ASN A 355 22.16 -38.11 28.69
CA ASN A 355 23.45 -38.79 28.64
C ASN A 355 24.47 -38.00 27.80
N VAL A 356 25.58 -37.61 28.42
CA VAL A 356 26.65 -36.81 27.81
C VAL A 356 27.22 -37.48 26.55
N ALA A 357 27.19 -38.82 26.44
CA ALA A 357 27.63 -39.53 25.24
C ALA A 357 26.65 -39.35 24.06
N GLU A 358 25.35 -39.32 24.32
CA GLU A 358 24.28 -39.15 23.33
C GLU A 358 24.20 -37.69 22.87
N VAL A 359 24.23 -36.74 23.80
CA VAL A 359 24.35 -35.29 23.49
C VAL A 359 25.59 -35.03 22.63
N ARG A 360 26.72 -35.67 22.94
CA ARG A 360 27.95 -35.60 22.11
C ARG A 360 27.79 -36.24 20.73
N ALA A 361 26.97 -37.28 20.59
CA ALA A 361 26.65 -37.88 19.29
C ALA A 361 25.76 -36.98 18.43
N VAL A 362 24.80 -36.26 19.04
CA VAL A 362 23.97 -35.25 18.36
C VAL A 362 24.82 -34.04 17.94
N LEU A 363 25.61 -33.46 18.86
CA LEU A 363 26.50 -32.32 18.57
C LEU A 363 27.52 -32.62 17.45
N ARG A 364 27.90 -33.89 17.24
CA ARG A 364 28.77 -34.30 16.11
C ARG A 364 28.08 -34.29 14.75
N LYS A 365 26.76 -34.45 14.69
CA LYS A 365 25.97 -34.37 13.45
C LYS A 365 25.64 -32.93 13.06
N MET A 366 25.56 -32.04 14.05
CA MET A 366 25.25 -30.62 13.87
C MET A 366 26.34 -29.85 13.11
N SER A 367 25.94 -28.86 12.33
CA SER A 367 26.85 -27.87 11.74
C SER A 367 27.59 -27.04 12.80
N SER A 368 28.61 -26.29 12.38
CA SER A 368 29.36 -25.41 13.28
C SER A 368 28.52 -24.25 13.83
N GLU A 369 27.46 -23.86 13.12
CA GLU A 369 26.54 -22.79 13.53
C GLU A 369 25.45 -23.34 14.46
N GLU A 370 24.86 -24.49 14.14
CA GLU A 370 23.95 -25.23 15.03
C GLU A 370 24.59 -25.47 16.39
N ARG A 371 25.81 -26.02 16.44
CA ARG A 371 26.55 -26.24 17.69
C ARG A 371 26.71 -24.96 18.53
N ARG A 372 26.96 -23.83 17.89
CA ARG A 372 27.08 -22.52 18.57
C ARG A 372 25.72 -22.08 19.11
N SER A 373 24.68 -22.12 18.28
CA SER A 373 23.31 -21.72 18.65
C SER A 373 22.69 -22.63 19.74
N THR A 374 23.04 -23.91 19.78
CA THR A 374 22.69 -24.84 20.85
C THR A 374 23.45 -24.56 22.14
N LEU A 375 24.75 -24.25 22.07
CA LEU A 375 25.57 -23.94 23.25
C LEU A 375 25.12 -22.65 23.95
N GLU A 376 24.82 -21.58 23.20
CA GLU A 376 24.35 -20.33 23.82
C GLU A 376 22.97 -20.49 24.48
N ARG A 377 22.07 -21.30 23.91
CA ARG A 377 20.80 -21.66 24.58
C ARG A 377 21.01 -22.42 25.88
N ALA A 378 21.94 -23.37 25.90
CA ALA A 378 22.24 -24.11 27.12
C ALA A 378 22.72 -23.18 28.24
N LYS A 379 23.60 -22.21 27.93
CA LYS A 379 24.03 -21.16 28.87
C LYS A 379 22.86 -20.30 29.35
N ALA A 380 21.99 -19.84 28.44
CA ALA A 380 20.83 -19.03 28.79
C ALA A 380 19.86 -19.78 29.72
N PHE A 381 19.63 -21.07 29.46
CA PHE A 381 18.80 -21.93 30.32
C PHE A 381 19.43 -22.12 31.71
N THR A 382 20.76 -22.28 31.81
CA THR A 382 21.47 -22.28 33.10
C THR A 382 21.36 -20.94 33.84
N ALA A 383 21.39 -19.81 33.13
CA ALA A 383 21.21 -18.49 33.73
C ALA A 383 19.78 -18.31 34.29
N TYR A 384 18.75 -18.69 33.54
CA TYR A 384 17.37 -18.66 34.02
C TYR A 384 17.13 -19.60 35.20
N GLY A 385 17.77 -20.78 35.20
CA GLY A 385 17.75 -21.72 36.34
C GLY A 385 18.28 -21.07 37.61
N ARG A 386 19.45 -20.41 37.55
CA ARG A 386 20.03 -19.70 38.70
C ARG A 386 19.15 -18.58 39.24
N VAL A 387 18.53 -17.77 38.38
CA VAL A 387 17.59 -16.72 38.81
C VAL A 387 16.41 -17.32 39.58
N PHE A 388 15.94 -18.50 39.19
CA PHE A 388 14.92 -19.25 39.94
C PHE A 388 15.45 -19.83 41.26
N GLU A 389 16.67 -20.36 41.29
CA GLU A 389 17.32 -20.86 42.52
C GLU A 389 17.55 -19.73 43.54
N GLU A 390 18.00 -18.57 43.08
CA GLU A 390 18.21 -17.35 43.87
C GLU A 390 16.88 -16.83 44.44
N ALA A 391 15.86 -16.62 43.59
CA ALA A 391 14.53 -16.19 44.03
C ALA A 391 13.82 -17.20 44.96
N ALA A 392 14.10 -18.51 44.82
CA ALA A 392 13.59 -19.54 45.72
C ALA A 392 14.38 -19.65 47.04
N ALA A 393 15.62 -19.15 47.08
CA ALA A 393 16.41 -19.03 48.30
C ALA A 393 16.00 -17.81 49.14
N GLU A 394 15.59 -16.71 48.50
CA GLU A 394 15.04 -15.52 49.18
C GLU A 394 13.67 -15.74 49.86
N GLN A 395 13.01 -16.88 49.61
CA GLN A 395 11.72 -17.26 50.21
C GLN A 395 11.85 -18.36 51.29
N ARG A 396 13.02 -18.52 51.91
CA ARG A 396 13.30 -19.53 52.97
C ARG A 396 13.85 -18.90 54.25
#